data_AF-A0A1J1IVJ9-F1
#
_entry.id   AF-A0A1J1IVJ9-F1
#
_cell.length_a   1.000
_cell.length_b   1.000
_cell.length_c   1.000
_cell.angle_alpha   90.00
_cell.angle_beta   90.00
_cell.angle_gamma   90.00
#
_symmetry.space_group_name_H-M   'P 1'
#
loop_
_entity.id
_entity.type
_entity.pdbx_description
1 polymer ?
#
loop_
_entity_poly.entity_id
_entity_poly.type
_entity_poly.pdbx_seq_one_letter_code
_entity_poly.pdbx_strand_id
1 'polypeptide(L)'
;MFTGPQFLTILSLSNNRLESLDLGADADPPVALFSLWGVFASNNNISRIHPFAFNGNSSSYQLTAIDLSHNNLKEIAPGTFHGLYYLRTLQLNDNQISSLPNDTFSNCVFGVCRGALRLDFSNNELEIIHSELFLTTSHINQLNLTSNRISAIDRNMFSVLRSLRTIFLAGNLCSEENFEWIFDSNLPEALESLEECFLNYDKLTGGSPHFYLSFKI
;
A
#
# COMPACT_ATOMS: atom_id res chain seq x y z
N MET A 1 29.91 -14.70 16.36
CA MET A 1 28.67 -14.58 15.57
C MET A 1 27.81 -13.55 16.28
N PHE A 2 27.80 -12.30 15.81
CA PHE A 2 27.00 -11.23 16.41
C PHE A 2 25.60 -11.33 15.81
N THR A 3 24.62 -11.76 16.60
CA THR A 3 23.27 -12.08 16.11
C THR A 3 22.31 -10.88 16.11
N GLY A 4 22.85 -9.65 16.17
CA GLY A 4 22.05 -8.42 16.23
C GLY A 4 21.14 -8.33 17.46
N PRO A 5 20.40 -7.22 17.63
CA PRO A 5 19.47 -7.06 18.74
C PRO A 5 18.17 -7.84 18.50
N GLN A 6 18.15 -9.12 18.87
CA GLN A 6 17.00 -10.02 18.67
C GLN A 6 15.71 -9.59 19.41
N PHE A 7 15.84 -8.69 20.38
CA PHE A 7 14.73 -8.18 21.20
C PHE A 7 14.29 -6.77 20.78
N LEU A 8 14.86 -6.21 19.71
CA LEU A 8 14.45 -4.90 19.25
C LEU A 8 12.99 -4.96 18.79
N THR A 9 12.14 -4.13 19.38
CA THR A 9 10.70 -4.08 19.07
C THR A 9 10.32 -2.90 18.19
N ILE A 10 11.05 -1.80 18.30
CA ILE A 10 10.86 -0.61 17.49
C ILE A 10 12.22 -0.19 16.96
N LEU A 11 12.30 0.01 15.64
CA LEU A 11 13.45 0.59 14.98
C LEU A 11 13.06 1.97 14.46
N SER A 12 13.63 3.02 15.06
CA SER A 12 13.45 4.40 14.61
C SER A 12 14.74 4.91 13.98
N LEU A 13 14.63 5.27 12.70
CA LEU A 13 15.65 5.79 11.81
C LEU A 13 15.21 7.14 11.20
N SER A 14 14.06 7.67 11.62
CA SER A 14 13.51 8.89 11.05
C SER A 14 14.40 10.11 11.25
N ASN A 15 14.29 11.10 10.36
CA ASN A 15 15.05 12.36 10.41
C ASN A 15 16.57 12.16 10.28
N ASN A 16 16.97 11.29 9.37
CA ASN A 16 18.36 11.06 9.04
C ASN A 16 18.61 11.38 7.56
N ARG A 17 19.72 10.90 7.00
CA ARG A 17 20.10 11.07 5.59
C ARG A 17 20.32 9.72 4.90
N LEU A 18 19.54 8.72 5.31
CA LEU A 18 19.66 7.38 4.74
C LEU A 18 19.23 7.41 3.28
N GLU A 19 20.03 6.79 2.40
CA GLU A 19 19.71 6.67 0.97
C GLU A 19 19.07 5.32 0.62
N SER A 20 19.22 4.33 1.49
CA SER A 20 18.70 2.98 1.30
C SER A 20 18.32 2.32 2.61
N LEU A 21 17.37 1.38 2.54
CA LEU A 21 16.93 0.57 3.67
C LEU A 21 17.11 -0.92 3.37
N ASP A 22 17.91 -1.62 4.19
CA ASP A 22 18.19 -3.06 4.04
C ASP A 22 17.77 -3.91 5.26
N LEU A 23 17.80 -3.35 6.47
CA LEU A 23 17.48 -4.09 7.71
C LEU A 23 18.30 -5.38 7.91
N GLY A 24 19.50 -5.44 7.34
CA GLY A 24 20.44 -6.55 7.51
C GLY A 24 20.08 -7.80 6.70
N ALA A 25 19.32 -7.65 5.61
CA ALA A 25 19.00 -8.77 4.72
C ALA A 25 20.22 -9.24 3.92
N ASP A 26 21.19 -8.36 3.66
CA ASP A 26 22.46 -8.70 2.99
C ASP A 26 23.55 -9.24 3.95
N ALA A 27 23.28 -9.32 5.26
CA ALA A 27 24.23 -9.88 6.20
C ALA A 27 24.37 -11.41 6.04
N ASP A 28 25.52 -11.97 6.40
CA ASP A 28 25.78 -13.41 6.39
C ASP A 28 26.13 -13.93 7.80
N PRO A 29 25.20 -14.60 8.52
CA PRO A 29 23.78 -14.81 8.14
C PRO A 29 22.95 -13.51 8.29
N PRO A 30 21.76 -13.42 7.65
CA PRO A 30 20.88 -12.27 7.77
C PRO A 30 20.58 -11.91 9.23
N VAL A 31 20.54 -10.62 9.53
CA VAL A 31 20.26 -10.14 10.90
C VAL A 31 18.82 -10.48 11.24
N ALA A 32 18.61 -11.30 12.27
CA ALA A 32 17.27 -11.68 12.66
C ALA A 32 16.63 -10.64 13.59
N LEU A 33 15.48 -10.11 13.18
CA LEU A 33 14.76 -9.04 13.86
C LEU A 33 13.36 -9.51 14.29
N PHE A 34 13.29 -10.73 14.84
CA PHE A 34 12.06 -11.45 15.16
C PHE A 34 11.03 -10.70 16.02
N SER A 35 11.49 -9.71 16.79
CA SER A 35 10.66 -8.98 17.75
C SER A 35 10.16 -7.63 17.22
N LEU A 36 10.49 -7.23 15.97
CA LEU A 36 10.13 -5.91 15.46
C LEU A 36 8.62 -5.79 15.18
N TRP A 37 8.02 -4.78 15.80
CA TRP A 37 6.60 -4.41 15.65
C TRP A 37 6.42 -3.11 14.87
N GLY A 38 7.44 -2.25 14.85
CA GLY A 38 7.43 -0.99 14.12
C GLY A 38 8.79 -0.63 13.53
N VAL A 39 8.78 -0.20 12.26
CA VAL A 39 9.93 0.39 11.58
C VAL A 39 9.54 1.80 11.13
N PHE A 40 10.25 2.81 11.65
CA PHE A 40 10.02 4.22 11.34
C PHE A 40 11.27 4.79 10.70
N ALA A 41 11.22 5.13 9.42
CA ALA A 41 12.34 5.63 8.63
C ALA A 41 11.94 6.87 7.79
N SER A 42 10.93 7.61 8.26
CA SER A 42 10.44 8.83 7.62
C SER A 42 11.45 9.97 7.63
N ASN A 43 11.29 10.94 6.73
CA ASN A 43 12.16 12.11 6.62
C ASN A 43 13.63 11.70 6.44
N ASN A 44 13.89 10.95 5.37
CA ASN A 44 15.22 10.52 4.95
C ASN A 44 15.39 10.80 3.44
N ASN A 45 16.47 10.29 2.85
CA ASN A 45 16.74 10.38 1.42
C ASN A 45 16.54 9.03 0.73
N ILE A 46 15.75 8.11 1.31
CA ILE A 46 15.68 6.71 0.86
C ILE A 46 15.09 6.68 -0.53
N SER A 47 15.87 6.20 -1.49
CA SER A 47 15.44 6.01 -2.88
C SER A 47 15.33 4.53 -3.26
N ARG A 48 15.79 3.62 -2.39
CA ARG A 48 15.78 2.17 -2.62
C ARG A 48 15.54 1.42 -1.31
N ILE A 49 14.67 0.42 -1.37
CA ILE A 49 14.45 -0.55 -0.29
C ILE A 49 14.94 -1.89 -0.81
N HIS A 50 15.77 -2.58 -0.03
CA HIS A 50 16.18 -3.92 -0.39
C HIS A 50 14.94 -4.83 -0.48
N PRO A 51 14.76 -5.66 -1.52
CA PRO A 51 13.55 -6.46 -1.71
C PRO A 51 13.23 -7.38 -0.53
N PHE A 52 14.26 -7.76 0.24
CA PHE A 52 14.11 -8.63 1.39
C PHE A 52 14.17 -7.93 2.77
N ALA A 53 14.17 -6.59 2.80
CA ALA A 53 14.33 -5.83 4.04
C ALA A 53 13.30 -6.21 5.13
N PHE A 54 12.05 -6.49 4.75
CA PHE A 54 10.98 -6.78 5.70
C PHE A 54 10.60 -8.27 5.81
N ASN A 55 11.08 -9.12 4.91
CA ASN A 55 10.71 -10.54 4.84
C ASN A 55 11.91 -11.49 5.09
N GLY A 56 13.16 -11.06 4.82
CA GLY A 56 14.37 -11.88 4.94
C GLY A 56 14.88 -12.07 6.36
N ASN A 57 14.48 -11.19 7.29
CA ASN A 57 14.91 -11.19 8.70
C ASN A 57 13.88 -11.77 9.69
N SER A 58 12.83 -12.44 9.18
CA SER A 58 11.75 -13.06 9.98
C SER A 58 10.92 -12.11 10.86
N SER A 59 10.99 -10.79 10.65
CA SER A 59 10.13 -9.79 11.34
C SER A 59 8.67 -9.83 10.87
N SER A 60 8.41 -10.51 9.75
CA SER A 60 7.14 -10.48 9.02
C SER A 60 5.92 -10.94 9.82
N TYR A 61 6.14 -11.75 10.86
CA TYR A 61 5.07 -12.28 11.72
C TYR A 61 4.66 -11.34 12.87
N GLN A 62 5.34 -10.22 13.09
CA GLN A 62 5.00 -9.30 14.19
C GLN A 62 4.91 -7.84 13.76
N LEU A 63 5.44 -7.48 12.60
CA LEU A 63 5.48 -6.10 12.14
C LEU A 63 4.05 -5.57 11.91
N THR A 64 3.73 -4.48 12.60
CA THR A 64 2.40 -3.84 12.58
C THR A 64 2.40 -2.47 11.93
N ALA A 65 3.53 -1.75 11.96
CA ALA A 65 3.64 -0.41 11.44
C ALA A 65 4.95 -0.23 10.65
N ILE A 66 4.82 0.32 9.45
CA ILE A 66 5.95 0.81 8.65
C ILE A 66 5.67 2.26 8.27
N ASP A 67 6.61 3.14 8.59
CA ASP A 67 6.61 4.52 8.14
C ASP A 67 7.85 4.81 7.28
N LEU A 68 7.61 5.02 5.99
CA LEU A 68 8.59 5.37 4.96
C LEU A 68 8.23 6.73 4.32
N SER A 69 7.39 7.53 4.97
CA SER A 69 6.94 8.81 4.46
C SER A 69 8.07 9.83 4.32
N HIS A 70 7.90 10.84 3.47
CA HIS A 70 8.91 11.90 3.25
C HIS A 70 10.28 11.33 2.88
N ASN A 71 10.32 10.57 1.79
CA ASN A 71 11.52 9.96 1.21
C ASN A 71 11.57 10.21 -0.32
N ASN A 72 12.49 9.57 -1.02
CA ASN A 72 12.69 9.74 -2.47
C ASN A 72 12.36 8.43 -3.24
N LEU A 73 11.42 7.62 -2.74
CA LEU A 73 11.06 6.36 -3.38
C LEU A 73 10.32 6.65 -4.69
N LYS A 74 10.81 6.07 -5.79
CA LYS A 74 10.17 6.17 -7.11
C LYS A 74 9.40 4.91 -7.50
N GLU A 75 9.85 3.79 -6.96
CA GLU A 75 9.31 2.47 -7.20
C GLU A 75 9.39 1.65 -5.91
N ILE A 76 8.54 0.65 -5.81
CA ILE A 76 8.58 -0.38 -4.78
C ILE A 76 8.83 -1.70 -5.49
N ALA A 77 9.84 -2.46 -5.04
CA ALA A 77 10.11 -3.75 -5.64
C ALA A 77 8.94 -4.72 -5.38
N PRO A 78 8.60 -5.61 -6.33
CA PRO A 78 7.58 -6.63 -6.12
C PRO A 78 7.86 -7.45 -4.85
N GLY A 79 6.83 -7.64 -4.02
CA GLY A 79 6.95 -8.44 -2.81
C GLY A 79 7.72 -7.80 -1.64
N THR A 80 8.12 -6.52 -1.72
CA THR A 80 8.78 -5.81 -0.61
C THR A 80 8.01 -5.92 0.71
N PHE A 81 6.67 -5.93 0.66
CA PHE A 81 5.82 -6.06 1.85
C PHE A 81 5.16 -7.44 2.01
N HIS A 82 5.56 -8.43 1.21
CA HIS A 82 4.95 -9.76 1.22
C HIS A 82 5.02 -10.41 2.61
N GLY A 83 3.93 -11.04 3.02
CA GLY A 83 3.90 -11.87 4.23
C GLY A 83 3.87 -11.06 5.54
N LEU A 84 3.67 -9.75 5.48
CA LEU A 84 3.44 -8.91 6.66
C LEU A 84 1.99 -9.07 7.17
N TYR A 85 1.66 -10.27 7.66
CA TYR A 85 0.29 -10.69 8.04
C TYR A 85 -0.37 -9.85 9.14
N TYR A 86 0.46 -9.14 9.92
CA TYR A 86 0.05 -8.31 11.06
C TYR A 86 0.18 -6.82 10.78
N LEU A 87 0.53 -6.42 9.55
CA LEU A 87 0.61 -5.01 9.19
C LEU A 87 -0.76 -4.35 9.39
N ARG A 88 -0.75 -3.16 9.98
CA ARG A 88 -1.93 -2.33 10.25
C ARG A 88 -1.82 -0.97 9.60
N THR A 89 -0.59 -0.47 9.50
CA THR A 89 -0.31 0.84 8.95
C THR A 89 0.92 0.77 8.06
N LEU A 90 0.80 1.26 6.83
CA LEU A 90 1.90 1.50 5.93
C LEU A 90 1.80 2.95 5.42
N GLN A 91 2.79 3.76 5.74
CA GLN A 91 2.89 5.15 5.30
C GLN A 91 3.99 5.26 4.25
N LEU A 92 3.60 5.64 3.04
CA LEU A 92 4.47 5.88 1.88
C LEU A 92 4.18 7.27 1.27
N ASN A 93 3.44 8.12 1.99
CA ASN A 93 3.12 9.47 1.55
C ASN A 93 4.37 10.34 1.39
N ASP A 94 4.27 11.36 0.55
CA ASP A 94 5.36 12.31 0.28
C ASP A 94 6.61 11.58 -0.24
N ASN A 95 6.41 10.81 -1.32
CA ASN A 95 7.46 10.16 -2.11
C ASN A 95 7.25 10.53 -3.59
N GLN A 96 7.87 9.79 -4.50
CA GLN A 96 7.80 10.01 -5.96
C GLN A 96 7.30 8.74 -6.67
N ILE A 97 6.46 7.95 -6.00
CA ILE A 97 6.03 6.65 -6.49
C ILE A 97 5.05 6.85 -7.65
N SER A 98 5.44 6.42 -8.85
CA SER A 98 4.61 6.56 -10.05
C SER A 98 3.78 5.32 -10.39
N SER A 99 4.16 4.16 -9.84
CA SER A 99 3.44 2.89 -10.06
C SER A 99 3.65 1.93 -8.90
N LEU A 100 2.67 1.04 -8.70
CA LEU A 100 2.75 -0.06 -7.75
C LEU A 100 2.66 -1.38 -8.53
N PRO A 101 3.58 -2.33 -8.34
CA PRO A 101 3.41 -3.69 -8.86
C PRO A 101 2.18 -4.41 -8.29
N ASN A 102 1.55 -5.30 -9.06
CA ASN A 102 0.38 -6.09 -8.63
C ASN A 102 0.60 -6.87 -7.33
N ASP A 103 1.82 -7.33 -7.08
CA ASP A 103 2.16 -8.14 -5.91
C ASP A 103 2.81 -7.34 -4.77
N THR A 104 2.70 -6.00 -4.80
CA THR A 104 3.30 -5.13 -3.78
C THR A 104 2.79 -5.46 -2.38
N PHE A 105 1.49 -5.75 -2.26
CA PHE A 105 0.83 -6.03 -1.00
C PHE A 105 0.37 -7.48 -0.86
N SER A 106 1.04 -8.45 -1.48
CA SER A 106 0.70 -9.87 -1.34
C SER A 106 0.95 -10.40 0.09
N ASN A 107 0.07 -10.01 1.01
CA ASN A 107 0.27 -10.18 2.44
C ASN A 107 -0.67 -11.23 3.01
N CYS A 108 -1.78 -11.54 2.32
CA CYS A 108 -2.81 -12.47 2.80
C CYS A 108 -2.90 -13.74 1.95
N VAL A 109 -1.81 -14.50 1.88
CA VAL A 109 -1.89 -15.85 1.29
C VAL A 109 -2.72 -16.73 2.23
N PHE A 110 -3.72 -17.44 1.69
CA PHE A 110 -4.67 -18.30 2.44
C PHE A 110 -5.61 -17.59 3.42
N GLY A 111 -5.83 -16.28 3.28
CA GLY A 111 -6.83 -15.55 4.08
C GLY A 111 -6.41 -15.25 5.53
N VAL A 112 -5.13 -15.45 5.88
CA VAL A 112 -4.59 -15.20 7.21
C VAL A 112 -4.01 -13.78 7.28
N CYS A 113 -4.88 -12.78 7.18
CA CYS A 113 -4.57 -11.42 7.60
C CYS A 113 -5.48 -11.06 8.76
N ARG A 114 -4.91 -10.48 9.81
CA ARG A 114 -5.69 -10.05 10.97
C ARG A 114 -5.89 -8.54 10.87
N GLY A 115 -7.03 -8.03 11.30
CA GLY A 115 -7.25 -6.59 11.50
C GLY A 115 -7.34 -5.73 10.24
N ALA A 116 -7.70 -4.47 10.44
CA ALA A 116 -7.80 -3.47 9.39
C ALA A 116 -6.41 -2.95 8.99
N LEU A 117 -6.19 -2.82 7.68
CA LEU A 117 -4.99 -2.19 7.11
C LEU A 117 -5.31 -0.78 6.62
N ARG A 118 -4.45 0.17 6.99
CA ARG A 118 -4.47 1.56 6.52
C ARG A 118 -3.23 1.79 5.66
N LEU A 119 -3.47 2.27 4.44
CA LEU A 119 -2.43 2.57 3.47
C LEU A 119 -2.46 4.06 3.15
N ASP A 120 -1.30 4.71 3.24
CA ASP A 120 -1.16 6.10 2.83
C ASP A 120 -0.14 6.24 1.69
N PHE A 121 -0.65 6.60 0.52
CA PHE A 121 0.10 6.89 -0.71
C PHE A 121 -0.09 8.35 -1.15
N SER A 122 -0.60 9.21 -0.27
CA SER A 122 -0.83 10.61 -0.64
C SER A 122 0.46 11.34 -1.04
N ASN A 123 0.36 12.38 -1.86
CA ASN A 123 1.51 13.15 -2.33
C ASN A 123 2.57 12.24 -3.02
N ASN A 124 2.13 11.50 -4.02
CA ASN A 124 2.98 10.67 -4.90
C ASN A 124 2.65 10.99 -6.38
N GLU A 125 3.07 10.14 -7.31
CA GLU A 125 2.89 10.35 -8.74
C GLU A 125 2.05 9.24 -9.41
N LEU A 126 1.18 8.56 -8.66
CA LEU A 126 0.35 7.45 -9.19
C LEU A 126 -0.62 7.96 -10.25
N GLU A 127 -0.72 7.24 -11.38
CA GLU A 127 -1.55 7.65 -12.52
C GLU A 127 -2.77 6.75 -12.77
N ILE A 128 -2.62 5.45 -12.54
CA ILE A 128 -3.64 4.43 -12.80
C ILE A 128 -3.70 3.48 -11.61
N ILE A 129 -4.90 3.21 -11.11
CA ILE A 129 -5.10 2.22 -10.05
C ILE A 129 -5.81 0.99 -10.61
N HIS A 130 -5.08 -0.11 -10.66
CA HIS A 130 -5.54 -1.43 -11.10
C HIS A 130 -6.16 -2.20 -9.94
N SER A 131 -7.23 -2.96 -10.18
CA SER A 131 -7.84 -3.79 -9.13
C SER A 131 -6.95 -4.97 -8.73
N GLU A 132 -6.08 -5.40 -9.64
CA GLU A 132 -5.09 -6.46 -9.48
C GLU A 132 -4.12 -6.20 -8.31
N LEU A 133 -3.81 -4.92 -8.03
CA LEU A 133 -2.98 -4.50 -6.90
C LEU A 133 -3.50 -5.00 -5.55
N PHE A 134 -4.80 -5.27 -5.47
CA PHE A 134 -5.50 -5.51 -4.22
C PHE A 134 -6.11 -6.90 -4.08
N LEU A 135 -5.91 -7.80 -5.05
CA LEU A 135 -6.53 -9.14 -5.07
C LEU A 135 -6.28 -9.94 -3.80
N THR A 136 -5.13 -9.73 -3.16
CA THR A 136 -4.74 -10.39 -1.91
C THR A 136 -4.79 -9.49 -0.68
N THR A 137 -5.39 -8.29 -0.75
CA THR A 137 -5.50 -7.32 0.36
C THR A 137 -6.91 -6.79 0.58
N SER A 138 -7.89 -7.69 0.61
CA SER A 138 -9.29 -7.35 0.85
C SER A 138 -9.59 -6.73 2.23
N HIS A 139 -8.60 -6.65 3.14
CA HIS A 139 -8.70 -6.14 4.51
C HIS A 139 -8.25 -4.68 4.65
N ILE A 140 -7.89 -4.02 3.54
CA ILE A 140 -7.69 -2.57 3.52
C ILE A 140 -9.00 -1.90 3.91
N ASN A 141 -8.93 -1.05 4.93
CA ASN A 141 -10.06 -0.32 5.46
C ASN A 141 -10.01 1.16 5.10
N GLN A 142 -8.79 1.70 4.99
CA GLN A 142 -8.53 3.07 4.62
C GLN A 142 -7.41 3.12 3.59
N LEU A 143 -7.67 3.80 2.48
CA LEU A 143 -6.72 4.02 1.39
C LEU A 143 -6.65 5.52 1.09
N ASN A 144 -5.52 6.14 1.40
CA ASN A 144 -5.29 7.55 1.08
C ASN A 144 -4.46 7.66 -0.20
N LEU A 145 -5.07 8.23 -1.25
CA LEU A 145 -4.48 8.48 -2.57
C LEU A 145 -4.50 9.98 -2.92
N THR A 146 -4.76 10.84 -1.94
CA THR A 146 -4.84 12.31 -2.10
C THR A 146 -3.59 12.85 -2.79
N SER A 147 -3.75 13.85 -3.65
CA SER A 147 -2.64 14.55 -4.32
C SER A 147 -1.70 13.60 -5.08
N ASN A 148 -2.28 12.80 -5.98
CA ASN A 148 -1.55 12.00 -6.96
C ASN A 148 -1.84 12.55 -8.37
N ARG A 149 -1.64 11.74 -9.41
CA ARG A 149 -1.99 12.08 -10.80
C ARG A 149 -3.00 11.10 -11.37
N ILE A 150 -3.87 10.55 -10.51
CA ILE A 150 -4.75 9.45 -10.88
C ILE A 150 -5.79 9.96 -11.87
N SER A 151 -5.75 9.41 -13.08
CA SER A 151 -6.69 9.72 -14.16
C SER A 151 -7.65 8.56 -14.44
N ALA A 152 -7.33 7.37 -13.94
CA ALA A 152 -8.07 6.16 -14.22
C ALA A 152 -8.04 5.19 -13.02
N ILE A 153 -9.19 4.62 -12.72
CA ILE A 153 -9.37 3.64 -11.66
C ILE A 153 -10.14 2.45 -12.22
N ASP A 154 -9.71 1.23 -11.96
CA ASP A 154 -10.49 0.03 -12.28
C ASP A 154 -11.71 -0.07 -11.35
N ARG A 155 -12.92 -0.10 -11.91
CA ARG A 155 -14.17 -0.25 -11.14
C ARG A 155 -14.19 -1.53 -10.29
N ASN A 156 -13.54 -2.60 -10.75
CA ASN A 156 -13.50 -3.87 -10.01
C ASN A 156 -12.80 -3.76 -8.67
N MET A 157 -12.02 -2.70 -8.41
CA MET A 157 -11.38 -2.45 -7.13
C MET A 157 -12.39 -2.46 -5.97
N PHE A 158 -13.58 -1.86 -6.14
CA PHE A 158 -14.60 -1.83 -5.09
C PHE A 158 -15.20 -3.22 -4.79
N SER A 159 -15.15 -4.15 -5.75
CA SER A 159 -15.53 -5.56 -5.53
C SER A 159 -14.45 -6.35 -4.78
N VAL A 160 -13.18 -5.98 -4.97
CA VAL A 160 -12.01 -6.59 -4.33
C VAL A 160 -11.84 -6.08 -2.89
N LEU A 161 -11.91 -4.76 -2.69
CA LEU A 161 -11.70 -4.08 -1.41
C LEU A 161 -12.96 -4.08 -0.51
N ARG A 162 -13.47 -5.27 -0.18
CA ARG A 162 -14.73 -5.44 0.59
C ARG A 162 -14.73 -4.82 2.00
N SER A 163 -13.55 -4.64 2.59
CA SER A 163 -13.41 -4.02 3.91
C SER A 163 -13.20 -2.51 3.86
N LEU A 164 -13.12 -1.92 2.66
CA LEU A 164 -12.89 -0.49 2.49
C LEU A 164 -14.05 0.28 3.13
N ARG A 165 -13.68 1.29 3.90
CA ARG A 165 -14.61 2.23 4.53
C ARG A 165 -14.24 3.66 4.18
N THR A 166 -12.99 3.92 3.81
CA THR A 166 -12.55 5.27 3.54
C THR A 166 -11.54 5.28 2.41
N ILE A 167 -11.81 6.10 1.40
CA ILE A 167 -10.89 6.36 0.31
C ILE A 167 -10.79 7.87 0.09
N PHE A 168 -9.55 8.37 0.12
CA PHE A 168 -9.27 9.77 -0.14
C PHE A 168 -8.66 9.91 -1.53
N LEU A 169 -9.29 10.72 -2.39
CA LEU A 169 -8.90 10.90 -3.80
C LEU A 169 -8.76 12.38 -4.18
N ALA A 170 -9.01 13.32 -3.28
CA ALA A 170 -8.86 14.74 -3.57
C ALA A 170 -7.49 15.08 -4.18
N GLY A 171 -7.43 16.03 -5.12
CA GLY A 171 -6.21 16.39 -5.82
C GLY A 171 -5.73 15.36 -6.84
N ASN A 172 -6.64 14.64 -7.51
CA ASN A 172 -6.35 13.75 -8.63
C ASN A 172 -7.03 14.23 -9.93
N LEU A 173 -6.65 13.65 -11.07
CA LEU A 173 -7.11 14.12 -12.38
C LEU A 173 -8.54 13.69 -12.73
N CYS A 174 -9.04 12.59 -12.15
CA CYS A 174 -10.39 12.08 -12.44
C CYS A 174 -11.36 12.18 -11.25
N SER A 175 -10.89 12.61 -10.08
CA SER A 175 -11.72 12.83 -8.89
C SER A 175 -11.06 13.84 -7.96
N GLU A 176 -11.88 14.73 -7.40
CA GLU A 176 -11.48 15.71 -6.38
C GLU A 176 -12.16 15.41 -5.03
N GLU A 177 -12.85 14.29 -4.92
CA GLU A 177 -13.69 13.94 -3.77
C GLU A 177 -12.99 13.00 -2.79
N ASN A 178 -13.39 13.08 -1.52
CA ASN A 178 -13.00 12.14 -0.48
C ASN A 178 -14.26 11.45 0.04
N PHE A 179 -14.17 10.14 0.21
CA PHE A 179 -15.29 9.32 0.65
C PHE A 179 -14.96 8.68 1.98
N GLU A 180 -15.56 9.21 3.04
CA GLU A 180 -15.47 8.67 4.39
C GLU A 180 -16.70 7.83 4.73
N TRP A 181 -16.48 6.78 5.53
CA TRP A 181 -17.53 5.84 5.96
C TRP A 181 -18.40 5.28 4.81
N ILE A 182 -17.77 4.74 3.76
CA ILE A 182 -18.45 4.01 2.69
C ILE A 182 -19.06 2.71 3.23
N PHE A 183 -20.37 2.57 3.05
CA PHE A 183 -21.20 1.41 3.34
C PHE A 183 -22.16 1.16 2.16
N ASP A 184 -22.90 0.05 2.18
CA ASP A 184 -23.83 -0.30 1.10
C ASP A 184 -24.87 0.80 0.80
N SER A 185 -25.24 1.60 1.80
CA SER A 185 -26.22 2.68 1.67
C SER A 185 -25.74 3.91 0.89
N ASN A 186 -24.43 4.22 0.90
CA ASN A 186 -23.84 5.38 0.21
C ASN A 186 -22.81 4.97 -0.87
N LEU A 187 -22.52 3.68 -1.02
CA LEU A 187 -21.66 3.16 -2.08
C LEU A 187 -22.14 3.58 -3.50
N PRO A 188 -23.44 3.56 -3.85
CA PRO A 188 -23.88 4.00 -5.17
C PRO A 188 -23.49 5.44 -5.52
N GLU A 189 -23.60 6.36 -4.56
CA GLU A 189 -23.22 7.76 -4.73
C GLU A 189 -21.71 7.90 -4.94
N ALA A 190 -20.90 7.20 -4.15
CA ALA A 190 -19.44 7.19 -4.32
C ALA A 190 -19.01 6.63 -5.69
N LEU A 191 -19.70 5.60 -6.18
CA LEU A 191 -19.43 5.02 -7.50
C LEU A 191 -19.85 5.95 -8.64
N GLU A 192 -20.97 6.67 -8.48
CA GLU A 192 -21.42 7.66 -9.46
C GLU A 192 -20.41 8.82 -9.56
N SER A 193 -19.91 9.32 -8.43
CA SER A 193 -18.85 10.35 -8.39
C SER A 193 -17.53 9.92 -9.04
N LEU A 194 -17.30 8.61 -9.23
CA LEU A 194 -16.07 8.05 -9.83
C LEU A 194 -16.26 7.57 -11.29
N GLU A 195 -17.42 7.85 -11.90
CA GLU A 195 -17.74 7.38 -13.25
C GLU A 195 -16.72 7.84 -14.30
N GLU A 196 -16.20 9.07 -14.17
CA GLU A 196 -15.14 9.58 -15.06
C GLU A 196 -13.85 8.76 -14.96
N CYS A 197 -13.42 8.43 -13.72
CA CYS A 197 -12.25 7.57 -13.51
C CYS A 197 -12.42 6.21 -14.18
N PHE A 198 -13.61 5.61 -14.09
CA PHE A 198 -13.90 4.30 -14.69
C PHE A 198 -13.89 4.36 -16.21
N LEU A 199 -14.53 5.38 -16.80
CA LEU A 199 -14.54 5.57 -18.25
C LEU A 199 -13.14 5.81 -18.83
N ASN A 200 -12.28 6.53 -18.10
CA ASN A 200 -10.89 6.73 -18.49
C ASN A 200 -10.10 5.43 -18.46
N TYR A 201 -10.34 4.57 -17.45
CA TYR A 201 -9.70 3.25 -17.37
C TYR A 201 -10.06 2.34 -18.55
N ASP A 202 -11.34 2.25 -18.89
CA ASP A 202 -11.82 1.43 -20.03
C ASP A 202 -11.18 1.90 -21.36
N LYS A 203 -11.07 3.21 -21.57
CA LYS A 203 -10.41 3.80 -22.74
C LYS A 203 -8.92 3.45 -22.81
N LEU A 204 -8.20 3.54 -21.69
CA LEU A 204 -6.75 3.31 -21.63
C LEU A 204 -6.38 1.84 -21.82
N THR A 205 -7.19 0.92 -21.27
CA THR A 205 -6.88 -0.51 -21.26
C THR A 205 -7.46 -1.27 -22.47
N GLY A 206 -8.24 -0.61 -23.33
CA GLY A 206 -8.91 -1.23 -24.46
C GLY A 206 -10.01 -2.22 -24.04
N GLY A 207 -10.46 -2.12 -22.78
CA GLY A 207 -11.47 -2.98 -22.20
C GLY A 207 -12.83 -2.79 -22.86
N SER A 208 -13.36 -3.87 -23.46
CA SER A 208 -14.81 -4.03 -23.60
C SER A 208 -15.42 -3.97 -22.20
N PRO A 209 -16.65 -3.43 -22.03
CA PRO A 209 -17.30 -3.37 -20.72
C PRO A 209 -17.40 -4.79 -20.17
N HIS A 210 -16.47 -5.16 -19.30
CA HIS A 210 -16.53 -6.44 -18.60
C HIS A 210 -17.81 -6.36 -17.78
N PHE A 211 -18.78 -7.18 -18.20
CA PHE A 211 -20.13 -7.25 -17.68
C PHE A 211 -20.20 -6.75 -16.25
N TYR A 212 -20.89 -5.63 -16.05
CA TYR A 212 -21.28 -5.10 -14.76
C TYR A 212 -21.72 -6.27 -13.89
N LEU A 213 -20.82 -6.75 -13.02
CA LEU A 213 -21.24 -7.56 -11.90
C LEU A 213 -22.01 -6.57 -11.05
N SER A 214 -23.33 -6.59 -11.27
CA SER A 214 -24.30 -5.92 -10.42
C SER A 214 -23.81 -6.05 -8.99
N PHE A 215 -23.57 -4.92 -8.33
CA PHE A 215 -23.43 -4.88 -6.88
C PHE A 215 -24.63 -5.64 -6.33
N LYS A 216 -24.43 -6.88 -5.91
CA LYS A 216 -25.44 -7.59 -5.13
C LYS A 216 -25.31 -7.01 -3.74
N ILE A 217 -26.17 -6.02 -3.52
CA ILE A 217 -26.65 -5.53 -2.23
C ILE A 217 -26.95 -6.73 -1.33
#